data_AF-A0A8J3VAV6-F1
#
_entry.id   AF-A0A8J3VAV6-F1
#
_cell.length_a   1.000
_cell.length_b   1.000
_cell.length_c   1.000
_cell.angle_alpha   90.00
_cell.angle_beta   90.00
_cell.angle_gamma   90.00
#
_symmetry.space_group_name_H-M   'P 1'
#
loop_
_entity.id
_entity.type
_entity.pdbx_description
1 polymer ?
#
loop_
_entity_poly.entity_id
_entity_poly.type
_entity_poly.pdbx_seq_one_letter_code
_entity_poly.pdbx_strand_id
1 'polypeptide(L)'
;MRSPFTLPLHALRIAARCALPLIIWFAVGRTVRWGLLLLAATLSHGSWYQARLVVVLFLFTLVVMTSLATTVGMLYAVRGALMETRARQGGESVLSVFDRTALVFSGLYMTWGLTAEDARDFASIDLLRRPDGFLVDAMTGQDTGVMGGLINLDVKISAITAVVAYGVKYLFGRRHEAGNGRFSGIMATFGEFAFAFYGLNAMGTLLGARSDWLAGRAVVAGGEKLATQAQEAVPGWETFWGWMGDVWPHVIDGLALPLAWLTVGILVYGAYADDTGTVIKGTPLEAAAARLNETHSLTRRALSRLTAGWTERWMPLMNSLRLTVRGGAPLFGLFALCYTALHVGGDFLGRAGLYLTTTDKPYFWLVTRVPVSFVEDLVVTTLGICLIAATFDLAATRHRRRVSAGT
;
A
#
# COMPACT_ATOMS: atom_id res chain seq x y z
N MET A 1 3.19 6.77 -33.00
CA MET A 1 2.88 6.90 -31.55
C MET A 1 2.87 5.51 -30.93
N ARG A 2 3.41 5.27 -29.72
CA ARG A 2 3.10 4.00 -29.03
C ARG A 2 1.66 4.09 -28.52
N SER A 3 0.79 3.35 -29.17
CA SER A 3 -0.62 3.23 -28.83
C SER A 3 -0.77 2.78 -27.37
N PRO A 4 -1.75 3.29 -26.59
CA PRO A 4 -2.02 2.79 -25.24
C PRO A 4 -2.19 1.26 -25.22
N PHE A 5 -2.74 0.69 -26.30
CA PHE A 5 -2.95 -0.76 -26.47
C PHE A 5 -1.65 -1.60 -26.50
N THR A 6 -0.46 -0.98 -26.53
CA THR A 6 0.82 -1.70 -26.44
C THR A 6 1.28 -1.99 -25.01
N LEU A 7 0.54 -1.51 -24.00
CA LEU A 7 0.84 -1.69 -22.59
C LEU A 7 1.09 -3.15 -22.17
N PRO A 8 0.22 -4.14 -22.48
CA PRO A 8 0.44 -5.52 -22.06
C PRO A 8 1.69 -6.13 -22.71
N LEU A 9 1.94 -5.85 -23.99
CA LEU A 9 3.14 -6.33 -24.69
C LEU A 9 4.42 -5.71 -24.09
N HIS A 10 4.37 -4.45 -23.70
CA HIS A 10 5.50 -3.77 -23.07
C HIS A 10 5.78 -4.34 -21.66
N ALA A 11 4.73 -4.60 -20.87
CA ALA A 11 4.85 -5.26 -19.57
C ALA A 11 5.45 -6.66 -19.70
N LEU A 12 4.99 -7.48 -20.66
CA LEU A 12 5.55 -8.81 -20.93
C LEU A 12 7.01 -8.76 -21.38
N ARG A 13 7.38 -7.77 -22.21
CA ARG A 13 8.78 -7.57 -22.61
C ARG A 13 9.67 -7.21 -21.42
N ILE A 14 9.18 -6.38 -20.50
CA ILE A 14 9.89 -6.05 -19.26
C ILE A 14 10.02 -7.31 -18.39
N ALA A 15 8.94 -8.06 -18.22
CA ALA A 15 8.93 -9.31 -17.47
C ALA A 15 9.97 -10.30 -18.02
N ALA A 16 10.01 -10.51 -19.34
CA ALA A 16 10.98 -11.40 -19.97
C ALA A 16 12.44 -10.97 -19.74
N ARG A 17 12.72 -9.66 -19.70
CA ARG A 17 14.08 -9.13 -19.48
C ARG A 17 14.49 -9.11 -18.02
N CYS A 18 13.54 -8.93 -17.12
CA CYS A 18 13.76 -8.77 -15.68
C CYS A 18 13.25 -9.97 -14.87
N ALA A 19 12.92 -11.10 -15.49
CA ALA A 19 12.34 -12.26 -14.83
C ALA A 19 13.20 -12.73 -13.66
N LEU A 20 14.49 -12.99 -13.90
CA LEU A 20 15.41 -13.48 -12.88
C LEU A 20 15.51 -12.56 -11.66
N PRO A 21 15.83 -11.26 -11.78
CA PRO A 21 15.92 -10.40 -10.60
C PRO A 21 14.57 -10.22 -9.90
N LEU A 22 13.44 -10.22 -10.64
CA LEU A 22 12.11 -10.14 -10.02
C LEU A 22 11.78 -11.40 -9.22
N ILE A 23 12.08 -12.58 -9.75
CA ILE A 23 11.90 -13.86 -9.06
C ILE A 23 12.75 -13.92 -7.79
N ILE A 24 14.02 -13.48 -7.86
CA ILE A 24 14.92 -13.46 -6.71
C ILE A 24 14.39 -12.52 -5.62
N TRP A 25 14.03 -11.28 -5.98
CA TRP A 25 13.49 -10.32 -5.02
C TRP A 25 12.20 -10.82 -4.38
N PHE A 26 11.28 -11.36 -5.19
CA PHE A 26 10.04 -11.95 -4.70
C PHE A 26 10.31 -13.12 -3.73
N ALA A 27 11.16 -14.07 -4.14
CA ALA A 27 11.47 -15.24 -3.32
C ALA A 27 12.12 -14.85 -1.99
N VAL A 28 13.13 -13.97 -2.02
CA VAL A 28 13.78 -13.46 -0.81
C VAL A 28 12.77 -12.75 0.08
N GLY A 29 11.95 -11.85 -0.48
CA GLY A 29 10.92 -11.14 0.27
C GLY A 29 9.91 -12.07 0.93
N ARG A 30 9.43 -13.09 0.19
CA ARG A 30 8.49 -14.09 0.69
C ARG A 30 9.11 -14.96 1.78
N THR A 31 10.36 -15.39 1.62
CA THR A 31 11.07 -16.18 2.63
C THR A 31 11.33 -15.38 3.90
N VAL A 32 11.74 -14.11 3.80
CA VAL A 32 11.94 -13.23 4.97
C VAL A 32 10.61 -12.97 5.67
N ARG A 33 9.54 -12.63 4.93
CA ARG A 33 8.19 -12.46 5.49
C ARG A 33 7.73 -13.71 6.23
N TRP A 34 7.84 -14.88 5.59
CA TRP A 34 7.48 -16.16 6.23
C TRP A 34 8.31 -16.44 7.48
N GLY A 35 9.63 -16.19 7.44
CA GLY A 35 10.51 -16.33 8.59
C GLY A 35 10.14 -15.41 9.76
N LEU A 36 9.75 -14.16 9.48
CA LEU A 36 9.27 -13.21 10.48
C LEU A 36 7.95 -13.65 11.10
N LEU A 37 6.99 -14.13 10.30
CA LEU A 37 5.73 -14.67 10.79
C LEU A 37 5.94 -15.94 11.63
N LEU A 38 6.85 -16.82 11.21
CA LEU A 38 7.23 -18.01 11.95
C LEU A 38 7.88 -17.66 13.29
N LEU A 39 8.75 -16.65 13.30
CA LEU A 39 9.37 -16.12 14.52
C LEU A 39 8.32 -15.50 15.44
N ALA A 40 7.37 -14.74 14.88
CA ALA A 40 6.25 -14.20 15.64
C ALA A 40 5.44 -15.33 16.29
N ALA A 41 5.14 -16.40 15.56
CA ALA A 41 4.41 -17.56 16.08
C ALA A 41 5.19 -18.32 17.17
N THR A 42 6.54 -18.38 17.08
CA THR A 42 7.34 -18.94 18.18
C THR A 42 7.28 -18.07 19.43
N LEU A 43 7.39 -16.75 19.27
CA LEU A 43 7.53 -15.81 20.38
C LEU A 43 6.18 -15.39 20.97
N SER A 44 5.07 -15.67 20.27
CA SER A 44 3.70 -15.44 20.73
C SER A 44 3.28 -16.36 21.88
N HIS A 45 4.17 -17.20 22.41
CA HIS A 45 3.89 -18.14 23.49
C HIS A 45 4.86 -17.97 24.66
N GLY A 46 4.35 -17.84 25.89
CA GLY A 46 5.16 -17.68 27.11
C GLY A 46 4.37 -17.05 28.26
N SER A 47 4.93 -17.09 29.47
CA SER A 47 4.28 -16.58 30.69
C SER A 47 4.20 -15.04 30.77
N TRP A 48 4.97 -14.31 29.96
CA TRP A 48 5.05 -12.85 29.99
C TRP A 48 4.21 -12.20 28.88
N TYR A 49 2.92 -11.97 29.17
CA TYR A 49 1.95 -11.46 28.20
C TYR A 49 2.31 -10.11 27.56
N GLN A 50 2.75 -9.13 28.36
CA GLN A 50 2.99 -7.76 27.87
C GLN A 50 4.21 -7.66 26.95
N ALA A 51 5.34 -8.28 27.32
CA ALA A 51 6.56 -8.27 26.52
C ALA A 51 6.35 -8.95 25.16
N ARG A 52 5.60 -10.05 25.16
CA ARG A 52 5.21 -10.80 23.96
C ARG A 52 4.40 -9.98 22.97
N LEU A 53 3.41 -9.24 23.44
CA LEU A 53 2.55 -8.42 22.58
C LEU A 53 3.40 -7.36 21.84
N VAL A 54 4.33 -6.71 22.56
CA VAL A 54 5.26 -5.75 21.97
C VAL A 54 6.17 -6.40 20.92
N VAL A 55 6.74 -7.57 21.22
CA VAL A 55 7.62 -8.29 20.28
C VAL A 55 6.86 -8.75 19.03
N VAL A 56 5.63 -9.26 19.18
CA VAL A 56 4.80 -9.67 18.05
C VAL A 56 4.43 -8.48 17.19
N LEU A 57 4.00 -7.35 17.77
CA LEU A 57 3.72 -6.12 17.02
C LEU A 57 4.95 -5.58 16.28
N PHE A 58 6.11 -5.63 16.92
CA PHE A 58 7.38 -5.27 16.30
C PHE A 58 7.68 -6.16 15.07
N LEU A 59 7.50 -7.48 15.19
CA LEU A 59 7.70 -8.41 14.08
C LEU A 59 6.68 -8.21 12.96
N PHE A 60 5.42 -7.91 13.28
CA PHE A 60 4.41 -7.55 12.28
C PHE A 60 4.79 -6.26 11.54
N THR A 61 5.31 -5.27 12.25
CA THR A 61 5.82 -4.05 11.60
C THR A 61 6.96 -4.36 10.64
N LEU A 62 7.88 -5.28 11.03
CA LEU A 62 8.94 -5.75 10.15
C LEU A 62 8.41 -6.53 8.94
N VAL A 63 7.31 -7.27 9.08
CA VAL A 63 6.63 -7.94 7.95
C VAL A 63 6.16 -6.89 6.94
N VAL A 64 5.45 -5.85 7.38
CA VAL A 64 5.00 -4.78 6.48
C VAL A 64 6.17 -4.05 5.83
N MET A 65 7.22 -3.75 6.60
CA MET A 65 8.43 -3.12 6.09
C MET A 65 9.17 -4.01 5.07
N THR A 66 9.16 -5.33 5.26
CA THR A 66 9.70 -6.31 4.29
C THR A 66 8.88 -6.31 3.01
N SER A 67 7.55 -6.22 3.10
CA SER A 67 6.67 -6.09 1.93
C SER A 67 6.99 -4.81 1.14
N LEU A 68 7.14 -3.66 1.82
CA LEU A 68 7.58 -2.41 1.19
C LEU A 68 8.96 -2.56 0.54
N ALA A 69 9.93 -3.13 1.25
CA ALA A 69 11.29 -3.37 0.75
C ALA A 69 11.31 -4.25 -0.51
N THR A 70 10.47 -5.28 -0.52
CA THR A 70 10.33 -6.19 -1.67
C THR A 70 9.72 -5.46 -2.86
N THR A 71 8.61 -4.74 -2.67
CA THR A 71 7.98 -3.97 -3.75
C THR A 71 8.94 -2.92 -4.32
N VAL A 72 9.58 -2.13 -3.47
CA VAL A 72 10.55 -1.10 -3.89
C VAL A 72 11.72 -1.76 -4.60
N GLY A 73 12.29 -2.84 -4.05
CA GLY A 73 13.38 -3.61 -4.65
C GLY A 73 13.05 -4.15 -6.04
N MET A 74 11.84 -4.70 -6.23
CA MET A 74 11.35 -5.18 -7.53
C MET A 74 11.19 -4.05 -8.54
N LEU A 75 10.63 -2.90 -8.15
CA LEU A 75 10.53 -1.71 -9.01
C LEU A 75 11.92 -1.18 -9.39
N TYR A 76 12.86 -1.17 -8.44
CA TYR A 76 14.25 -0.80 -8.69
C TYR A 76 14.95 -1.75 -9.66
N ALA A 77 14.72 -3.06 -9.54
CA ALA A 77 15.28 -4.06 -10.44
C ALA A 77 14.82 -3.87 -11.89
N VAL A 78 13.59 -3.42 -12.08
CA VAL A 78 13.00 -3.15 -13.41
C VAL A 78 13.52 -1.84 -14.01
N ARG A 79 14.03 -0.91 -13.20
CA ARG A 79 14.49 0.41 -13.63
C ARG A 79 15.42 0.35 -14.84
N GLY A 80 16.38 -0.59 -14.86
CA GLY A 80 17.35 -0.73 -15.95
C GLY A 80 16.74 -1.11 -17.30
N ALA A 81 15.52 -1.67 -17.31
CA ALA A 81 14.80 -2.05 -18.52
C ALA A 81 13.91 -0.92 -19.07
N LEU A 82 13.66 0.14 -18.30
CA LEU A 82 12.86 1.29 -18.73
C LEU A 82 13.71 2.27 -19.55
N MET A 83 13.13 2.82 -20.62
CA MET A 83 13.90 3.64 -21.56
C MET A 83 14.17 5.04 -20.98
N GLU A 84 13.19 5.63 -20.28
CA GLU A 84 13.28 7.02 -19.80
C GLU A 84 14.11 7.14 -18.51
N THR A 85 14.00 6.19 -17.58
CA THR A 85 14.76 6.24 -16.31
C THR A 85 16.23 5.84 -16.48
N ARG A 86 16.57 5.07 -17.53
CA ARG A 86 17.96 4.80 -17.94
C ARG A 86 18.67 6.08 -18.40
N ALA A 87 17.94 7.01 -19.00
CA ALA A 87 18.50 8.28 -19.47
C ALA A 87 18.75 9.29 -18.32
N ARG A 88 18.21 9.04 -17.12
CA ARG A 88 18.25 9.95 -15.95
C ARG A 88 18.85 9.28 -14.71
N GLN A 89 19.99 8.61 -14.87
CA GLN A 89 20.69 7.94 -13.76
C GLN A 89 21.31 8.97 -12.79
N GLY A 90 20.50 9.48 -11.85
CA GLY A 90 20.96 10.10 -10.62
C GLY A 90 21.08 9.07 -9.49
N GLY A 91 22.10 9.22 -8.64
CA GLY A 91 22.40 8.36 -7.49
C GLY A 91 21.59 8.73 -6.25
N GLU A 92 20.26 8.56 -6.30
CA GLU A 92 19.43 8.74 -5.12
C GLU A 92 19.62 7.60 -4.11
N SER A 93 19.69 7.92 -2.82
CA SER A 93 19.72 6.91 -1.76
C SER A 93 18.40 6.14 -1.70
N VAL A 94 18.49 4.81 -1.57
CA VAL A 94 17.32 3.93 -1.45
C VAL A 94 16.47 4.28 -0.20
N LEU A 95 17.11 4.81 0.86
CA LEU A 95 16.45 5.25 2.08
C LEU A 95 15.48 6.42 1.85
N SER A 96 15.86 7.41 1.03
CA SER A 96 14.97 8.51 0.63
C SER A 96 13.68 7.99 -0.03
N VAL A 97 13.81 6.93 -0.83
CA VAL A 97 12.68 6.32 -1.53
C VAL A 97 11.76 5.57 -0.56
N PHE A 98 12.34 4.91 0.44
CA PHE A 98 11.57 4.31 1.52
C PHE A 98 10.76 5.33 2.29
N ASP A 99 11.37 6.42 2.75
CA ASP A 99 10.70 7.42 3.58
C ASP A 99 9.52 8.10 2.87
N ARG A 100 9.65 8.40 1.57
CA ARG A 100 8.53 8.97 0.79
C ARG A 100 7.41 7.98 0.51
N THR A 101 7.75 6.69 0.33
CA THR A 101 6.79 5.66 -0.07
C THR A 101 6.11 5.04 1.14
N ALA A 102 6.76 5.04 2.30
CA ALA A 102 6.32 4.45 3.56
C ALA A 102 4.88 4.81 3.93
N LEU A 103 4.53 6.10 3.87
CA LEU A 103 3.21 6.59 4.28
C LEU A 103 2.10 6.08 3.35
N VAL A 104 2.29 6.24 2.03
CA VAL A 104 1.30 5.82 1.03
C VAL A 104 1.17 4.30 1.01
N PHE A 105 2.29 3.58 1.10
CA PHE A 105 2.28 2.13 1.20
C PHE A 105 1.57 1.67 2.47
N SER A 106 1.82 2.30 3.63
CA SER A 106 1.13 1.97 4.87
C SER A 106 -0.38 2.16 4.76
N GLY A 107 -0.82 3.28 4.17
CA GLY A 107 -2.24 3.52 3.90
C GLY A 107 -2.83 2.44 3.00
N LEU A 108 -2.17 2.10 1.89
CA LEU A 108 -2.57 1.02 0.99
C LEU A 108 -2.67 -0.32 1.73
N TYR A 109 -1.63 -0.65 2.50
CA TYR A 109 -1.52 -1.91 3.23
C TYR A 109 -2.66 -2.13 4.23
N MET A 110 -3.09 -1.04 4.87
CA MET A 110 -4.19 -1.05 5.81
C MET A 110 -5.55 -1.04 5.12
N THR A 111 -5.76 -0.14 4.15
CA THR A 111 -7.06 0.04 3.46
C THR A 111 -7.47 -1.21 2.69
N TRP A 112 -6.51 -1.93 2.09
CA TRP A 112 -6.79 -3.17 1.35
C TRP A 112 -6.65 -4.44 2.17
N GLY A 113 -6.48 -4.33 3.50
CA GLY A 113 -6.52 -5.49 4.39
C GLY A 113 -5.32 -6.43 4.29
N LEU A 114 -4.18 -5.98 3.73
CA LEU A 114 -2.94 -6.78 3.67
C LEU A 114 -2.42 -7.10 5.08
N THR A 115 -2.71 -6.24 6.06
CA THR A 115 -2.48 -6.52 7.49
C THR A 115 -3.31 -7.70 8.00
N ALA A 116 -4.58 -7.78 7.58
CA ALA A 116 -5.46 -8.86 7.97
C ALA A 116 -5.04 -10.17 7.29
N GLU A 117 -4.52 -10.12 6.08
CA GLU A 117 -3.89 -11.26 5.41
C GLU A 117 -2.66 -11.75 6.18
N ASP A 118 -1.75 -10.87 6.61
CA ASP A 118 -0.62 -11.25 7.47
C ASP A 118 -1.08 -11.90 8.78
N ALA A 119 -2.15 -11.38 9.39
CA ALA A 119 -2.71 -11.93 10.62
C ALA A 119 -3.31 -13.33 10.41
N ARG A 120 -3.98 -13.56 9.26
CA ARG A 120 -4.48 -14.89 8.87
C ARG A 120 -3.33 -15.86 8.59
N ASP A 121 -2.29 -15.40 7.89
CA ASP A 121 -1.11 -16.22 7.61
C ASP A 121 -0.40 -16.62 8.91
N PHE A 122 -0.21 -15.66 9.83
CA PHE A 122 0.29 -15.91 11.17
C PHE A 122 -0.53 -17.00 11.89
N ALA A 123 -1.85 -16.86 11.90
CA ALA A 123 -2.73 -17.83 12.54
C ALA A 123 -2.65 -19.22 11.90
N SER A 124 -2.53 -19.29 10.58
CA SER A 124 -2.36 -20.55 9.87
C SER A 124 -1.04 -21.25 10.24
N ILE A 125 0.05 -20.49 10.37
CA ILE A 125 1.37 -20.99 10.80
C ILE A 125 1.30 -21.47 12.26
N ASP A 126 0.60 -20.73 13.10
CA ASP A 126 0.45 -21.05 14.52
C ASP A 126 -0.35 -22.36 14.72
N LEU A 127 -1.47 -22.50 14.01
CA LEU A 127 -2.32 -23.68 14.03
C LEU A 127 -1.60 -24.93 13.52
N LEU A 128 -0.79 -24.81 12.46
CA LEU A 128 0.01 -25.93 11.94
C LEU A 128 1.06 -26.43 12.95
N ARG A 129 1.55 -25.55 13.83
CA ARG A 129 2.52 -25.93 14.87
C ARG A 129 1.88 -26.50 16.11
N ARG A 130 0.66 -26.07 16.43
CA ARG A 130 -0.08 -26.49 17.62
C ARG A 130 -1.52 -26.86 17.25
N PRO A 131 -1.71 -28.00 16.57
CA PRO A 131 -3.05 -28.45 16.20
C PRO A 131 -3.95 -28.65 17.43
N ASP A 132 -3.36 -29.09 18.55
CA ASP A 132 -4.06 -29.32 19.81
C ASP A 132 -4.53 -28.02 20.49
N GLY A 133 -3.84 -26.91 20.24
CA GLY A 133 -4.13 -25.60 20.84
C GLY A 133 -5.51 -25.07 20.44
N PHE A 134 -5.93 -25.29 19.18
CA PHE A 134 -7.25 -24.91 18.71
C PHE A 134 -8.37 -25.67 19.44
N LEU A 135 -8.17 -26.98 19.67
CA LEU A 135 -9.16 -27.81 20.36
C LEU A 135 -9.28 -27.40 21.85
N VAL A 136 -8.13 -27.08 22.47
CA VAL A 136 -8.08 -26.63 23.87
C VAL A 136 -8.65 -25.22 24.02
N ASP A 137 -8.33 -24.27 23.13
CA ASP A 137 -8.86 -22.90 23.16
C ASP A 137 -10.39 -22.91 22.91
N ALA A 138 -10.86 -23.73 21.96
CA ALA A 138 -12.30 -23.90 21.69
C ALA A 138 -13.06 -24.56 22.85
N MET A 139 -12.43 -25.49 23.59
CA MET A 139 -13.04 -26.12 24.77
C MET A 139 -12.96 -25.28 26.04
N THR A 140 -11.91 -24.46 26.19
CA THR A 140 -11.71 -23.63 27.39
C THR A 140 -12.35 -22.25 27.28
N GLY A 141 -12.77 -21.83 26.08
CA GLY A 141 -13.32 -20.50 25.82
C GLY A 141 -12.29 -19.38 26.03
N GLN A 142 -11.01 -19.72 26.17
CA GLN A 142 -9.93 -18.75 26.25
C GLN A 142 -9.45 -18.45 24.83
N ASP A 143 -9.96 -17.37 24.25
CA ASP A 143 -9.29 -16.77 23.09
C ASP A 143 -7.86 -16.43 23.51
N THR A 144 -6.88 -17.13 22.95
CA THR A 144 -5.49 -16.71 23.00
C THR A 144 -5.40 -15.35 22.29
N GLY A 145 -5.63 -14.27 23.06
CA GLY A 145 -5.95 -12.91 22.61
C GLY A 145 -4.90 -12.18 21.75
N VAL A 146 -3.87 -12.89 21.27
CA VAL A 146 -2.94 -12.41 20.26
C VAL A 146 -3.66 -12.27 18.91
N MET A 147 -4.54 -13.21 18.52
CA MET A 147 -5.23 -13.13 17.23
C MET A 147 -6.31 -12.04 17.20
N GLY A 148 -7.14 -11.95 18.24
CA GLY A 148 -8.13 -10.88 18.38
C GLY A 148 -7.49 -9.49 18.47
N GLY A 149 -6.36 -9.37 19.17
CA GLY A 149 -5.60 -8.12 19.28
C GLY A 149 -4.87 -7.69 18.00
N LEU A 150 -4.60 -8.61 17.07
CA LEU A 150 -3.97 -8.33 15.77
C LEU A 150 -5.00 -8.03 14.67
N ILE A 151 -6.11 -8.76 14.63
CA ILE A 151 -7.17 -8.59 13.61
C ILE A 151 -8.02 -7.36 13.93
N ASN A 152 -8.26 -7.11 15.21
CA ASN A 152 -8.98 -5.95 15.70
C ASN A 152 -8.03 -5.05 16.47
N LEU A 153 -6.98 -4.57 15.78
CA LEU A 153 -5.94 -3.68 16.30
C LEU A 153 -6.59 -2.51 17.05
N ASP A 154 -6.79 -2.71 18.36
CA ASP A 154 -7.51 -1.76 19.21
C ASP A 154 -6.85 -0.40 19.03
N VAL A 155 -7.66 0.64 18.81
CA VAL A 155 -7.22 2.02 18.61
C VAL A 155 -6.25 2.43 19.72
N LYS A 156 -6.49 1.95 20.94
CA LYS A 156 -5.63 2.18 22.09
C LYS A 156 -4.24 1.56 21.90
N ILE A 157 -4.17 0.31 21.46
CA ILE A 157 -2.91 -0.41 21.20
C ILE A 157 -2.16 0.27 20.05
N SER A 158 -2.85 0.65 18.98
CA SER A 158 -2.27 1.36 17.84
C SER A 158 -1.72 2.74 18.25
N ALA A 159 -2.47 3.51 19.03
CA ALA A 159 -2.03 4.81 19.52
C ALA A 159 -0.81 4.70 20.46
N ILE A 160 -0.83 3.75 21.40
CA ILE A 160 0.31 3.50 22.30
C ILE A 160 1.54 3.09 21.48
N THR A 161 1.36 2.18 20.51
CA THR A 161 2.46 1.70 19.65
C THR A 161 3.01 2.83 18.79
N ALA A 162 2.16 3.73 18.27
CA ALA A 162 2.60 4.91 17.54
C ALA A 162 3.44 5.86 18.41
N VAL A 163 3.03 6.10 19.67
CA VAL A 163 3.80 6.91 20.63
C VAL A 163 5.16 6.27 20.93
N VAL A 164 5.19 4.94 21.15
CA VAL A 164 6.43 4.20 21.36
C VAL A 164 7.34 4.28 20.13
N ALA A 165 6.78 4.09 18.93
CA ALA A 165 7.51 4.20 17.67
C ALA A 165 8.09 5.60 17.46
N TYR A 166 7.34 6.65 17.80
CA TYR A 166 7.84 8.02 17.81
C TYR A 166 9.01 8.22 18.79
N GLY A 167 8.92 7.62 19.97
CA GLY A 167 10.02 7.61 20.95
C GLY A 167 11.27 6.92 20.39
N VAL A 168 11.13 5.75 19.78
CA VAL A 168 12.23 5.02 19.10
C VAL A 168 12.83 5.90 18.00
N LYS A 169 12.01 6.46 17.12
CA LYS A 169 12.44 7.39 16.06
C LYS A 169 13.26 8.54 16.64
N TYR A 170 12.74 9.22 17.66
CA TYR A 170 13.38 10.39 18.26
C TYR A 170 14.73 10.05 18.89
N LEU A 171 14.80 8.96 19.66
CA LEU A 171 16.02 8.54 20.35
C LEU A 171 17.11 8.10 19.36
N PHE A 172 16.76 7.25 18.39
CA PHE A 172 17.73 6.73 17.43
C PHE A 172 18.09 7.74 16.34
N GLY A 173 17.16 8.63 15.94
CA GLY A 173 17.45 9.75 15.03
C GLY A 173 18.48 10.71 15.62
N ARG A 174 18.29 11.10 16.88
CA ARG A 174 19.26 11.96 17.60
C ARG A 174 20.62 11.29 17.76
N ARG A 175 20.64 9.96 17.96
CA ARG A 175 21.88 9.18 18.08
C ARG A 175 22.61 9.03 16.74
N HIS A 176 21.86 8.93 15.64
CA HIS A 176 22.39 8.91 14.28
C HIS A 176 23.01 10.26 13.89
N GLU A 177 22.33 11.37 14.20
CA GLU A 177 22.86 12.73 14.00
C GLU A 177 24.14 12.97 14.81
N ALA A 178 24.27 12.36 15.99
CA ALA A 178 25.48 12.40 16.81
C ALA A 178 26.61 11.46 16.32
N GLY A 179 26.44 10.80 15.18
CA GLY A 179 27.45 9.89 14.59
C GLY A 179 27.65 8.58 15.36
N ASN A 180 26.76 8.22 16.28
CA ASN A 180 27.01 7.15 17.24
C ASN A 180 26.19 5.89 16.94
N GLY A 181 26.83 4.91 16.31
CA GLY A 181 26.33 3.55 16.15
C GLY A 181 25.79 3.23 14.75
N ARG A 182 26.35 2.18 14.13
CA ARG A 182 26.04 1.71 12.76
C ARG A 182 24.58 1.33 12.54
N PHE A 183 23.84 1.03 13.61
CA PHE A 183 22.44 0.58 13.56
C PHE A 183 21.42 1.69 13.86
N SER A 184 21.88 2.90 14.25
CA SER A 184 20.99 3.99 14.66
C SER A 184 20.11 4.49 13.50
N GLY A 185 20.63 4.56 12.29
CA GLY A 185 19.87 4.96 11.10
C GLY A 185 18.74 3.97 10.77
N ILE A 186 19.03 2.66 10.81
CA ILE A 186 18.04 1.62 10.52
C ILE A 186 16.88 1.66 11.54
N MET A 187 17.21 1.82 12.83
CA MET A 187 16.19 1.90 13.89
C MET A 187 15.37 3.20 13.81
N ALA A 188 15.98 4.30 13.38
CA ALA A 188 15.27 5.55 13.13
C ALA A 188 14.27 5.40 11.97
N THR A 189 14.68 4.80 10.84
CA THR A 189 13.81 4.51 9.70
C THR A 189 12.69 3.54 10.07
N PHE A 190 13.00 2.49 10.84
CA PHE A 190 11.98 1.58 11.38
C PHE A 190 10.97 2.33 12.25
N GLY A 191 11.44 3.18 13.17
CA GLY A 191 10.57 3.99 14.02
C GLY A 191 9.70 4.96 13.22
N GLU A 192 10.24 5.55 12.14
CA GLU A 192 9.48 6.40 11.22
C GLU A 192 8.38 5.62 10.48
N PHE A 193 8.72 4.44 9.97
CA PHE A 193 7.76 3.57 9.31
C PHE A 193 6.66 3.10 10.28
N ALA A 194 7.04 2.60 11.45
CA ALA A 194 6.12 2.15 12.49
C ALA A 194 5.18 3.28 12.94
N PHE A 195 5.71 4.49 13.14
CA PHE A 195 4.91 5.67 13.46
C PHE A 195 3.92 6.01 12.35
N ALA A 196 4.35 6.00 11.08
CA ALA A 196 3.47 6.24 9.94
C ALA A 196 2.35 5.20 9.88
N PHE A 197 2.69 3.92 10.02
CA PHE A 197 1.75 2.81 9.96
C PHE A 197 0.71 2.85 11.08
N TYR A 198 1.14 2.84 12.34
CA TYR A 198 0.20 2.83 13.48
C TYR A 198 -0.49 4.19 13.68
N GLY A 199 0.16 5.28 13.30
CA GLY A 199 -0.44 6.62 13.32
C GLY A 199 -1.60 6.75 12.34
N LEU A 200 -1.49 6.18 11.13
CA LEU A 200 -2.58 6.14 10.16
C LEU A 200 -3.77 5.33 10.68
N ASN A 201 -3.54 4.18 11.33
CA ASN A 201 -4.61 3.40 11.94
C ASN A 201 -5.39 4.19 13.00
N ALA A 202 -4.64 4.81 13.92
CA ALA A 202 -5.21 5.60 14.99
C ALA A 202 -5.97 6.82 14.43
N MET A 203 -5.50 7.43 13.35
CA MET A 203 -6.19 8.54 12.69
C MET A 203 -7.47 8.09 11.98
N GLY A 204 -7.46 6.94 11.29
CA GLY A 204 -8.63 6.44 10.56
C GLY A 204 -9.85 6.24 11.47
N THR A 205 -9.62 5.75 12.68
CA THR A 205 -10.69 5.55 13.67
C THR A 205 -11.18 6.85 14.31
N LEU A 206 -10.29 7.83 14.52
CA LEU A 206 -10.67 9.19 14.92
C LEU A 206 -11.52 9.89 13.85
N LEU A 207 -11.21 9.66 12.57
CA LEU A 207 -12.00 10.17 11.45
C LEU A 207 -13.35 9.46 11.32
N GLY A 208 -13.40 8.14 11.55
CA GLY A 208 -14.64 7.36 11.62
C GLY A 208 -15.60 7.86 12.71
N ALA A 209 -15.08 8.06 13.93
CA ALA A 209 -15.87 8.64 15.03
C ALA A 209 -16.41 10.05 14.69
N ARG A 210 -15.69 10.81 13.86
CA ARG A 210 -16.13 12.13 13.37
C ARG A 210 -17.13 12.03 12.23
N SER A 211 -17.00 11.06 11.33
CA SER A 211 -17.98 10.84 10.26
C SER A 211 -19.31 10.36 10.83
N ASP A 212 -19.31 9.54 11.89
CA ASP A 212 -20.53 9.12 12.58
C ASP A 212 -21.23 10.31 13.27
N TRP A 213 -20.44 11.24 13.82
CA TRP A 213 -20.96 12.49 14.36
C TRP A 213 -21.49 13.46 13.28
N LEU A 214 -20.85 13.50 12.11
CA LEU A 214 -21.31 14.29 10.95
C LEU A 214 -22.53 13.65 10.28
N ALA A 215 -22.62 12.32 10.27
CA ALA A 215 -23.78 11.57 9.78
C ALA A 215 -25.04 11.87 10.60
N GLY A 216 -24.88 12.16 11.90
CA GLY A 216 -25.95 12.65 12.76
C GLY A 216 -26.39 14.11 12.52
N ARG A 217 -25.79 14.85 11.58
CA ARG A 217 -26.14 16.26 11.30
C ARG A 217 -27.00 16.41 10.04
N ALA A 218 -27.83 17.46 10.03
CA ALA A 218 -28.86 17.80 9.05
C ALA A 218 -28.43 17.85 7.55
N VAL A 219 -27.13 17.77 7.25
CA VAL A 219 -26.60 17.66 5.87
C VAL A 219 -26.96 16.30 5.25
N VAL A 220 -26.98 15.22 6.05
CA VAL A 220 -27.43 13.90 5.58
C VAL A 220 -28.94 13.86 5.40
N ALA A 221 -29.70 14.45 6.33
CA ALA A 221 -31.16 14.59 6.20
C ALA A 221 -31.59 15.44 5.00
N GLY A 222 -30.77 16.43 4.59
CA GLY A 222 -30.97 17.19 3.35
C GLY A 222 -30.65 16.39 2.08
N GLY A 223 -29.62 15.55 2.13
CA GLY A 223 -29.28 14.61 1.07
C GLY A 223 -30.33 13.52 0.88
N GLU A 224 -30.86 12.95 1.96
CA GLU A 224 -31.95 11.96 1.92
C GLU A 224 -33.23 12.55 1.31
N LYS A 225 -33.56 13.81 1.62
CA LYS A 225 -34.71 14.52 1.02
C LYS A 225 -34.52 14.80 -0.47
N LEU A 226 -33.31 15.18 -0.89
CA LEU A 226 -32.99 15.37 -2.31
C LEU A 226 -32.98 14.04 -3.08
N ALA A 227 -32.50 12.97 -2.45
CA ALA A 227 -32.49 11.63 -3.04
C ALA A 227 -33.91 11.07 -3.22
N THR A 228 -34.79 11.24 -2.23
CA THR A 228 -36.21 10.85 -2.33
C THR A 228 -36.96 11.67 -3.38
N GLN A 229 -36.70 12.98 -3.46
CA GLN A 229 -37.32 13.83 -4.48
C GLN A 229 -36.82 13.53 -5.91
N ALA A 230 -35.58 13.08 -6.07
CA ALA A 230 -35.04 12.60 -7.35
C ALA A 230 -35.59 11.22 -7.74
N GLN A 231 -35.84 10.35 -6.76
CA GLN A 231 -36.43 9.02 -6.95
C GLN A 231 -37.86 9.08 -7.48
N GLU A 232 -38.65 10.07 -7.07
CA GLU A 232 -40.02 10.30 -7.57
C GLU A 232 -40.04 10.92 -8.99
N ALA A 233 -39.01 11.68 -9.37
CA ALA A 233 -38.98 12.43 -10.62
C ALA A 233 -38.47 11.62 -11.83
N VAL A 234 -37.75 10.53 -11.62
CA VAL A 234 -37.08 9.77 -12.69
C VAL A 234 -37.60 8.32 -12.74
N PRO A 235 -38.35 7.94 -13.78
CA PRO A 235 -38.77 6.55 -13.93
C PRO A 235 -37.55 5.63 -14.13
N GLY A 236 -37.47 4.56 -13.33
CA GLY A 236 -36.35 3.61 -13.34
C GLY A 236 -35.17 4.00 -12.43
N TRP A 237 -35.30 5.04 -11.60
CA TRP A 237 -34.25 5.47 -10.67
C TRP A 237 -33.80 4.36 -9.71
N GLU A 238 -34.74 3.64 -9.08
CA GLU A 238 -34.41 2.51 -8.19
C GLU A 238 -33.72 1.37 -8.92
N THR A 239 -34.13 1.06 -10.14
CA THR A 239 -33.51 -0.02 -10.93
C THR A 239 -32.09 0.36 -11.34
N PHE A 240 -31.89 1.61 -11.79
CA PHE A 240 -30.57 2.12 -12.13
C PHE A 240 -29.66 2.19 -10.91
N TRP A 241 -30.11 2.78 -9.79
CA TRP A 241 -29.30 2.92 -8.59
C TRP A 241 -29.14 1.63 -7.78
N GLY A 242 -30.07 0.69 -7.88
CA GLY A 242 -29.91 -0.66 -7.35
C GLY A 242 -28.81 -1.41 -8.11
N TRP A 243 -28.91 -1.46 -9.44
CA TRP A 243 -27.84 -2.03 -10.28
C TRP A 243 -26.51 -1.30 -10.11
N MET A 244 -26.53 0.04 -10.05
CA MET A 244 -25.35 0.85 -9.82
C MET A 244 -24.78 0.60 -8.42
N GLY A 245 -25.62 0.43 -7.40
CA GLY A 245 -25.22 0.10 -6.04
C GLY A 245 -24.53 -1.25 -5.95
N ASP A 246 -24.96 -2.22 -6.76
CA ASP A 246 -24.32 -3.54 -6.85
C ASP A 246 -23.00 -3.49 -7.62
N VAL A 247 -22.93 -2.72 -8.71
CA VAL A 247 -21.76 -2.67 -9.60
C VAL A 247 -20.68 -1.69 -9.11
N TRP A 248 -21.07 -0.59 -8.49
CA TRP A 248 -20.16 0.50 -8.11
C TRP A 248 -19.06 0.06 -7.14
N PRO A 249 -19.33 -0.74 -6.08
CA PRO A 249 -18.26 -1.26 -5.22
C PRO A 249 -17.21 -2.03 -6.04
N HIS A 250 -17.63 -2.88 -6.97
CA HIS A 250 -16.70 -3.63 -7.84
C HIS A 250 -15.90 -2.72 -8.78
N VAL A 251 -16.52 -1.66 -9.31
CA VAL A 251 -15.83 -0.66 -10.14
C VAL A 251 -14.80 0.10 -9.32
N ILE A 252 -15.18 0.54 -8.11
CA ILE A 252 -14.27 1.25 -7.21
C ILE A 252 -13.13 0.33 -6.81
N ASP A 253 -13.38 -0.91 -6.38
CA ASP A 253 -12.33 -1.85 -6.02
C ASP A 253 -11.39 -2.14 -7.20
N GLY A 254 -11.96 -2.35 -8.38
CA GLY A 254 -11.23 -2.61 -9.61
C GLY A 254 -10.41 -1.43 -10.14
N LEU A 255 -10.70 -0.18 -9.72
CA LEU A 255 -9.97 1.01 -10.14
C LEU A 255 -9.05 1.55 -9.03
N ALA A 256 -9.53 1.58 -7.79
CA ALA A 256 -8.85 2.18 -6.65
C ALA A 256 -7.60 1.39 -6.26
N LEU A 257 -7.67 0.05 -6.24
CA LEU A 257 -6.51 -0.79 -5.93
C LEU A 257 -5.37 -0.60 -6.95
N PRO A 258 -5.58 -0.74 -8.27
CA PRO A 258 -4.53 -0.44 -9.24
C PRO A 258 -4.01 0.99 -9.12
N LEU A 259 -4.89 1.96 -8.88
CA LEU A 259 -4.50 3.37 -8.73
C LEU A 259 -3.59 3.59 -7.52
N ALA A 260 -3.88 2.92 -6.40
CA ALA A 260 -3.05 2.98 -5.21
C ALA A 260 -1.65 2.40 -5.49
N TRP A 261 -1.57 1.23 -6.13
CA TRP A 261 -0.30 0.63 -6.54
C TRP A 261 0.47 1.45 -7.58
N LEU A 262 -0.24 2.09 -8.50
CA LEU A 262 0.36 3.01 -9.46
C LEU A 262 0.95 4.23 -8.76
N THR A 263 0.29 4.73 -7.71
CA THR A 263 0.80 5.83 -6.87
C THR A 263 2.09 5.43 -6.17
N VAL A 264 2.16 4.20 -5.63
CA VAL A 264 3.41 3.64 -5.09
C VAL A 264 4.51 3.58 -6.15
N GLY A 265 4.20 3.09 -7.36
CA GLY A 265 5.15 3.08 -8.47
C GLY A 265 5.65 4.47 -8.86
N ILE A 266 4.74 5.44 -8.94
CA ILE A 266 5.07 6.84 -9.23
C ILE A 266 5.93 7.43 -8.13
N LEU A 267 5.70 7.12 -6.86
CA LEU A 267 6.60 7.56 -5.80
C LEU A 267 7.99 6.97 -5.97
N VAL A 268 8.09 5.66 -6.18
CA VAL A 268 9.39 4.99 -6.34
C VAL A 268 10.16 5.57 -7.53
N TYR A 269 9.50 5.81 -8.66
CA TYR A 269 10.13 6.42 -9.83
C TYR A 269 10.18 7.97 -9.83
N GLY A 270 9.40 8.62 -8.98
CA GLY A 270 9.07 10.06 -9.05
C GLY A 270 10.22 10.99 -8.72
N ALA A 271 11.16 10.57 -7.88
CA ALA A 271 12.39 11.35 -7.68
C ALA A 271 13.33 11.36 -8.90
N TYR A 272 13.10 10.50 -9.89
CA TYR A 272 13.82 10.57 -11.17
C TYR A 272 13.12 11.49 -12.18
N ALA A 273 11.96 12.04 -11.80
CA ALA A 273 11.22 13.05 -12.54
C ALA A 273 11.42 14.47 -11.99
N ASP A 274 12.35 14.67 -11.04
CA ASP A 274 12.70 15.98 -10.50
C ASP A 274 13.25 16.91 -11.59
N ASP A 275 12.29 17.58 -12.24
CA ASP A 275 12.37 18.94 -12.76
C ASP A 275 11.43 19.82 -11.90
N THR A 276 11.47 19.62 -10.58
CA THR A 276 10.58 20.26 -9.60
C THR A 276 10.87 21.76 -9.41
N GLY A 277 11.71 22.36 -10.26
CA GLY A 277 11.95 23.80 -10.32
C GLY A 277 11.02 24.59 -11.25
N THR A 278 10.25 23.96 -12.15
CA THR A 278 9.55 24.71 -13.23
C THR A 278 8.02 24.65 -13.22
N VAL A 279 7.39 23.83 -12.37
CA VAL A 279 5.92 23.62 -12.39
C VAL A 279 5.16 24.45 -11.34
N ILE A 280 5.86 25.27 -10.54
CA ILE A 280 5.26 26.11 -9.49
C ILE A 280 5.04 27.57 -9.94
N LYS A 281 5.37 27.94 -11.19
CA LYS A 281 5.04 29.29 -11.69
C LYS A 281 3.66 29.33 -12.35
N GLY A 282 2.73 30.07 -11.74
CA GLY A 282 1.48 30.53 -12.37
C GLY A 282 0.19 29.78 -12.03
N THR A 283 0.03 29.24 -10.82
CA THR A 283 -1.22 28.57 -10.40
C THR A 283 -1.99 29.35 -9.31
N PRO A 284 -3.34 29.24 -9.24
CA PRO A 284 -4.18 29.94 -8.25
C PRO A 284 -3.90 29.53 -6.78
N LEU A 285 -3.04 28.55 -6.55
CA LEU A 285 -2.52 28.18 -5.23
C LEU A 285 -1.51 29.21 -4.68
N GLU A 286 -0.84 29.98 -5.55
CA GLU A 286 -0.02 31.12 -5.13
C GLU A 286 -0.90 32.23 -4.53
N ALA A 287 -2.12 32.41 -5.07
CA ALA A 287 -3.13 33.33 -4.52
C ALA A 287 -3.74 32.83 -3.20
N ALA A 288 -3.88 31.51 -3.04
CA ALA A 288 -4.35 30.90 -1.78
C ALA A 288 -3.26 30.93 -0.69
N ALA A 289 -1.99 30.72 -1.05
CA ALA A 289 -0.84 30.88 -0.16
C ALA A 289 -0.62 32.34 0.25
N ALA A 290 -0.87 33.30 -0.66
CA ALA A 290 -0.87 34.72 -0.35
C ALA A 290 -2.00 35.11 0.62
N ARG A 291 -3.20 34.52 0.50
CA ARG A 291 -4.31 34.73 1.44
C ARG A 291 -4.11 34.08 2.82
N LEU A 292 -3.38 32.96 2.89
CA LEU A 292 -3.00 32.33 4.15
C LEU A 292 -1.91 33.11 4.91
N ASN A 293 -1.27 34.08 4.25
CA ASN A 293 -0.25 34.93 4.86
C ASN A 293 -0.82 35.99 5.82
N GLU A 294 -2.15 36.14 5.90
CA GLU A 294 -2.84 37.09 6.76
C GLU A 294 -3.23 36.54 8.15
N THR A 295 -2.97 35.27 8.46
CA THR A 295 -3.41 34.67 9.75
C THR A 295 -2.28 34.49 10.78
N HIS A 296 -2.65 34.64 12.06
CA HIS A 296 -1.83 34.80 13.27
C HIS A 296 -0.62 33.84 13.44
N SER A 297 0.47 34.37 14.01
CA SER A 297 1.83 33.78 14.03
C SER A 297 1.99 32.51 14.88
N LEU A 298 1.14 32.30 15.90
CA LEU A 298 1.21 31.14 16.80
C LEU A 298 0.55 29.91 16.19
N THR A 299 -0.64 30.07 15.60
CA THR A 299 -1.28 29.05 14.76
C THR A 299 -0.41 28.74 13.55
N ARG A 300 0.27 29.75 12.97
CA ARG A 300 1.25 29.53 11.89
C ARG A 300 2.39 28.62 12.30
N ARG A 301 2.99 28.74 13.48
CA ARG A 301 4.11 27.88 13.93
C ARG A 301 3.68 26.46 14.29
N ALA A 302 2.51 26.30 14.94
CA ALA A 302 1.97 24.99 15.26
C ALA A 302 1.48 24.27 14.01
N LEU A 303 0.73 24.97 13.15
CA LEU A 303 0.20 24.44 11.91
C LEU A 303 1.33 24.22 10.90
N SER A 304 2.29 25.13 10.70
CA SER A 304 3.42 24.87 9.79
C SER A 304 4.33 23.74 10.27
N ARG A 305 4.55 23.52 11.58
CA ARG A 305 5.33 22.36 12.03
C ARG A 305 4.58 21.04 11.90
N LEU A 306 3.26 21.04 12.07
CA LEU A 306 2.42 19.85 11.93
C LEU A 306 2.02 19.58 10.47
N THR A 307 1.92 20.63 9.63
CA THR A 307 1.45 20.55 8.25
C THR A 307 2.54 20.78 7.21
N ALA A 308 3.73 21.32 7.51
CA ALA A 308 4.81 21.35 6.51
C ALA A 308 5.20 19.92 6.12
N GLY A 309 5.45 19.04 7.10
CA GLY A 309 5.78 17.63 6.82
C GLY A 309 4.64 16.83 6.18
N TRP A 310 3.38 17.21 6.39
CA TRP A 310 2.21 16.57 5.77
C TRP A 310 1.98 17.13 4.36
N THR A 311 1.85 18.44 4.23
CA THR A 311 1.48 19.14 3.00
C THR A 311 2.58 19.09 1.94
N GLU A 312 3.87 19.16 2.33
CA GLU A 312 5.01 18.93 1.42
C GLU A 312 5.08 17.48 0.92
N ARG A 313 4.59 16.49 1.70
CA ARG A 313 4.52 15.08 1.29
C ARG A 313 3.29 14.77 0.41
N TRP A 314 2.13 15.40 0.66
CA TRP A 314 0.87 15.08 -0.01
C TRP A 314 0.55 15.92 -1.27
N MET A 315 1.03 17.16 -1.38
CA MET A 315 0.81 17.98 -2.59
C MET A 315 1.46 17.41 -3.86
N PRO A 316 2.70 16.87 -3.82
CA PRO A 316 3.30 16.21 -4.98
C PRO A 316 2.52 14.95 -5.40
N LEU A 317 1.95 14.21 -4.44
CA LEU A 317 1.17 12.99 -4.65
C LEU A 317 -0.13 13.24 -5.41
N MET A 318 -0.91 14.23 -4.98
CA MET A 318 -2.15 14.60 -5.67
C MET A 318 -1.88 15.15 -7.07
N ASN A 319 -0.76 15.87 -7.23
CA ASN A 319 -0.38 16.40 -8.53
C ASN A 319 0.19 15.30 -9.46
N SER A 320 0.92 14.30 -8.96
CA SER A 320 1.44 13.17 -9.74
C SER A 320 0.34 12.18 -10.15
N LEU A 321 -0.64 11.97 -9.28
CA LEU A 321 -1.88 11.26 -9.61
C LEU A 321 -2.67 12.00 -10.69
N ARG A 322 -2.84 13.31 -10.55
CA ARG A 322 -3.50 14.18 -11.55
C ARG A 322 -2.73 14.22 -12.87
N LEU A 323 -1.40 14.15 -12.85
CA LEU A 323 -0.55 14.07 -14.04
C LEU A 323 -0.69 12.72 -14.76
N THR A 324 -0.84 11.62 -14.03
CA THR A 324 -1.09 10.28 -14.61
C THR A 324 -2.49 10.21 -15.23
N VAL A 325 -3.49 10.79 -14.58
CA VAL A 325 -4.84 10.97 -15.14
C VAL A 325 -4.81 11.87 -16.40
N ARG A 326 -3.96 12.90 -16.44
CA ARG A 326 -3.71 13.72 -17.66
C ARG A 326 -2.81 13.06 -18.71
N GLY A 327 -2.12 11.97 -18.37
CA GLY A 327 -1.38 11.09 -19.28
C GLY A 327 -2.28 10.30 -20.25
N GLY A 328 -3.58 10.32 -19.96
CA GLY A 328 -4.67 9.85 -20.81
C GLY A 328 -5.48 8.79 -20.11
N ALA A 329 -6.74 9.11 -19.77
CA ALA A 329 -7.77 8.17 -19.31
C ALA A 329 -7.72 6.78 -19.98
N PRO A 330 -7.50 6.62 -21.30
CA PRO A 330 -7.40 5.29 -21.91
C PRO A 330 -6.21 4.45 -21.45
N LEU A 331 -5.06 5.06 -21.11
CA LEU A 331 -3.90 4.31 -20.60
C LEU A 331 -4.13 3.83 -19.18
N PHE A 332 -4.74 4.67 -18.33
CA PHE A 332 -5.13 4.26 -16.98
C PHE A 332 -6.21 3.19 -17.01
N GLY A 333 -7.26 3.36 -17.83
CA GLY A 333 -8.32 2.36 -17.98
C GLY A 333 -7.79 1.01 -18.43
N LEU A 334 -6.85 0.99 -19.40
CA LEU A 334 -6.21 -0.25 -19.83
C LEU A 334 -5.30 -0.84 -18.75
N PHE A 335 -4.53 0.00 -18.03
CA PHE A 335 -3.74 -0.46 -16.89
C PHE A 335 -4.62 -1.12 -15.84
N ALA A 336 -5.71 -0.46 -15.42
CA ALA A 336 -6.62 -0.99 -14.43
C ALA A 336 -7.27 -2.31 -14.91
N LEU A 337 -7.71 -2.37 -16.17
CA LEU A 337 -8.24 -3.59 -16.78
C LEU A 337 -7.21 -4.73 -16.80
N CYS A 338 -5.97 -4.46 -17.21
CA CYS A 338 -4.92 -5.47 -17.20
C CYS A 338 -4.55 -5.90 -15.76
N TYR A 339 -4.56 -4.97 -14.81
CA TYR A 339 -4.25 -5.24 -13.41
C TYR A 339 -5.31 -6.14 -12.77
N THR A 340 -6.60 -5.82 -12.96
CA THR A 340 -7.69 -6.64 -12.44
C THR A 340 -7.76 -7.99 -13.15
N ALA A 341 -7.61 -8.02 -14.48
CA ALA A 341 -7.56 -9.27 -15.24
C ALA A 341 -6.39 -10.17 -14.79
N LEU A 342 -5.25 -9.58 -14.40
CA LEU A 342 -4.11 -10.32 -13.86
C LEU A 342 -4.44 -10.97 -12.50
N HIS A 343 -5.12 -10.26 -11.60
CA HIS A 343 -5.48 -10.80 -10.28
C HIS A 343 -6.56 -11.88 -10.39
N VAL A 344 -7.60 -11.62 -11.18
CA VAL A 344 -8.63 -12.62 -11.49
C VAL A 344 -8.01 -13.84 -12.17
N GLY A 345 -7.09 -13.63 -13.12
CA GLY A 345 -6.33 -14.69 -13.76
C GLY A 345 -5.44 -15.47 -12.78
N GLY A 346 -4.90 -14.80 -11.76
CA GLY A 346 -4.22 -15.40 -10.62
C GLY A 346 -5.12 -16.39 -9.87
N ASP A 347 -6.31 -15.95 -9.46
CA ASP A 347 -7.26 -16.82 -8.75
C ASP A 347 -7.61 -18.07 -9.56
N PHE A 348 -7.80 -17.92 -10.88
CA PHE A 348 -8.03 -19.05 -11.77
C PHE A 348 -6.79 -19.95 -11.91
N LEU A 349 -5.59 -19.37 -11.94
CA LEU A 349 -4.33 -20.11 -11.98
C LEU A 349 -4.13 -20.93 -10.69
N GLY A 350 -4.43 -20.35 -9.53
CA GLY A 350 -4.39 -21.04 -8.23
C GLY A 350 -5.34 -22.24 -8.20
N ARG A 351 -6.61 -22.02 -8.59
CA ARG A 351 -7.60 -23.10 -8.70
C ARG A 351 -7.16 -24.18 -9.69
N ALA A 352 -6.68 -23.80 -10.87
CA ALA A 352 -6.18 -24.74 -11.87
C ALA A 352 -5.00 -25.56 -11.33
N GLY A 353 -4.05 -24.92 -10.63
CA GLY A 353 -2.94 -25.60 -9.99
C GLY A 353 -3.39 -26.63 -8.94
N LEU A 354 -4.41 -26.29 -8.15
CA LEU A 354 -4.99 -27.23 -7.18
C LEU A 354 -5.72 -28.40 -7.87
N TYR A 355 -6.48 -28.14 -8.95
CA TYR A 355 -7.13 -29.20 -9.71
C TYR A 355 -6.12 -30.14 -10.38
N LEU A 356 -5.04 -29.60 -10.95
CA LEU A 356 -3.98 -30.39 -11.59
C LEU A 356 -3.17 -31.23 -10.60
N THR A 357 -3.06 -30.78 -9.34
CA THR A 357 -2.35 -31.49 -8.27
C THR A 357 -3.27 -32.33 -7.38
N THR A 358 -4.56 -32.38 -7.70
CA THR A 358 -5.54 -33.19 -6.96
C THR A 358 -5.18 -34.67 -7.11
N THR A 359 -5.14 -35.37 -5.98
CA THR A 359 -4.82 -36.80 -5.89
C THR A 359 -5.83 -37.47 -4.96
N ASP A 360 -6.14 -38.75 -5.18
CA ASP A 360 -7.06 -39.53 -4.33
C ASP A 360 -6.57 -39.74 -2.89
N LYS A 361 -5.33 -39.32 -2.59
CA LYS A 361 -4.73 -39.44 -1.26
C LYS A 361 -5.28 -38.35 -0.33
N PRO A 362 -5.82 -38.72 0.83
CA PRO A 362 -6.29 -37.73 1.80
C PRO A 362 -5.11 -36.87 2.26
N TYR A 363 -5.37 -35.59 2.51
CA TYR A 363 -4.39 -34.59 3.00
C TYR A 363 -3.26 -34.20 2.03
N PHE A 364 -3.18 -34.75 0.82
CA PHE A 364 -2.14 -34.37 -0.15
C PHE A 364 -2.19 -32.87 -0.53
N TRP A 365 -3.41 -32.30 -0.51
CA TRP A 365 -3.67 -30.88 -0.73
C TRP A 365 -2.93 -29.94 0.24
N LEU A 366 -2.57 -30.38 1.45
CA LEU A 366 -1.78 -29.58 2.41
C LEU A 366 -0.38 -29.31 1.89
N VAL A 367 0.23 -30.29 1.22
CA VAL A 367 1.59 -30.20 0.69
C VAL A 367 1.60 -29.43 -0.63
N THR A 368 0.57 -29.60 -1.47
CA THR A 368 0.52 -28.96 -2.80
C THR A 368 0.02 -27.52 -2.76
N ARG A 369 -0.75 -27.12 -1.74
CA ARG A 369 -1.28 -25.75 -1.64
C ARG A 369 -0.18 -24.69 -1.57
N VAL A 370 0.87 -24.92 -0.77
CA VAL A 370 1.98 -23.97 -0.57
C VAL A 370 2.76 -23.68 -1.86
N PRO A 371 3.25 -24.67 -2.63
CA PRO A 371 3.94 -24.40 -3.87
C PRO A 371 3.02 -23.79 -4.93
N VAL A 372 1.75 -24.19 -5.00
CA VAL A 372 0.78 -23.61 -5.96
C VAL A 372 0.56 -22.13 -5.67
N SER A 373 0.26 -21.77 -4.42
CA SER A 373 0.06 -20.35 -4.05
C SER A 373 1.34 -19.53 -4.20
N PHE A 374 2.52 -20.11 -3.95
CA PHE A 374 3.78 -19.43 -4.20
C PHE A 374 3.97 -19.08 -5.68
N VAL A 375 3.67 -20.00 -6.60
CA VAL A 375 3.79 -19.75 -8.04
C VAL A 375 2.76 -18.73 -8.51
N GLU A 376 1.52 -18.85 -8.03
CA GLU A 376 0.45 -17.87 -8.29
C GLU A 376 0.87 -16.47 -7.87
N ASP A 377 1.24 -16.29 -6.60
CA ASP A 377 1.70 -15.01 -6.03
C ASP A 377 2.90 -14.46 -6.81
N LEU A 378 3.86 -15.34 -7.17
CA LEU A 378 5.05 -14.97 -7.93
C LEU A 378 4.67 -14.39 -9.29
N VAL A 379 3.79 -15.05 -10.03
CA VAL A 379 3.36 -14.63 -11.37
C VAL A 379 2.58 -13.31 -11.29
N VAL A 380 1.57 -13.25 -10.42
CA VAL A 380 0.71 -12.06 -10.25
C VAL A 380 1.53 -10.86 -9.80
N THR A 381 2.38 -11.02 -8.78
CA THR A 381 3.20 -9.92 -8.26
C THR A 381 4.21 -9.44 -9.30
N THR A 382 4.92 -10.36 -9.94
CA THR A 382 5.96 -10.03 -10.94
C THR A 382 5.36 -9.29 -12.14
N LEU A 383 4.25 -9.79 -12.68
CA LEU A 383 3.56 -9.15 -13.80
C LEU A 383 2.92 -7.82 -13.37
N GLY A 384 2.40 -7.72 -12.15
CA GLY A 384 1.86 -6.48 -11.58
C GLY A 384 2.91 -5.38 -11.50
N ILE A 385 4.11 -5.69 -10.99
CA ILE A 385 5.25 -4.76 -10.97
C ILE A 385 5.64 -4.33 -12.39
N CYS A 386 5.71 -5.27 -13.33
CA CYS A 386 6.02 -4.96 -14.73
C CYS A 386 4.95 -4.06 -15.37
N LEU A 387 3.69 -4.26 -15.02
CA LEU A 387 2.56 -3.47 -15.49
C LEU A 387 2.65 -2.02 -14.98
N ILE A 388 2.93 -1.84 -13.69
CA ILE A 388 3.16 -0.52 -13.07
C ILE A 388 4.33 0.20 -13.76
N ALA A 389 5.44 -0.51 -13.95
CA ALA A 389 6.64 0.03 -14.58
C ALA A 389 6.41 0.42 -16.05
N ALA A 390 5.72 -0.43 -16.82
CA ALA A 390 5.35 -0.17 -18.22
C ALA A 390 4.44 1.06 -18.34
N THR A 391 3.48 1.20 -17.42
CA THR A 391 2.54 2.31 -17.36
C THR A 391 3.28 3.63 -17.11
N PHE A 392 4.24 3.63 -16.18
CA PHE A 392 5.09 4.77 -15.90
C PHE A 392 5.97 5.17 -17.11
N ASP A 393 6.65 4.21 -17.75
CA ASP A 393 7.53 4.46 -18.90
C ASP A 393 6.74 5.04 -20.10
N LEU A 394 5.54 4.53 -20.36
CA LEU A 394 4.64 5.06 -21.39
C LEU A 394 4.13 6.48 -21.06
N ALA A 395 3.75 6.74 -19.81
CA ALA A 395 3.31 8.05 -19.37
C ALA A 395 4.43 9.10 -19.48
N ALA A 396 5.63 8.77 -19.03
CA ALA A 396 6.80 9.65 -19.10
C ALA A 396 7.21 9.94 -20.55
N THR A 397 7.24 8.92 -21.42
CA THR A 397 7.54 9.08 -22.85
C THR A 397 6.54 10.03 -23.54
N ARG A 398 5.26 9.95 -23.20
CA ARG A 398 4.23 10.85 -23.75
C ARG A 398 4.39 12.28 -23.28
N HIS A 399 4.70 12.46 -22.00
CA HIS A 399 4.90 13.79 -21.43
C HIS A 399 6.06 14.52 -22.12
N ARG A 400 7.22 13.88 -22.23
CA ARG A 400 8.40 14.45 -22.91
C ARG A 400 8.09 14.91 -24.33
N ARG A 401 7.37 14.11 -25.11
CA ARG A 401 7.01 14.46 -26.50
C ARG A 401 6.04 15.63 -26.60
N ARG A 402 5.10 15.76 -25.66
CA ARG A 402 4.20 16.93 -25.61
C ARG A 402 4.98 18.21 -25.32
N VAL A 403 5.95 18.14 -24.41
CA VAL A 403 6.85 19.26 -24.10
C VAL A 403 7.69 19.63 -25.33
N SER A 404 8.29 18.64 -26.02
CA SER A 404 9.09 18.88 -27.23
C SER A 404 8.30 19.32 -28.47
N ALA A 405 6.97 19.16 -28.49
CA ALA A 405 6.10 19.60 -29.60
C ALA A 405 5.40 20.94 -29.33
N GLY A 406 5.48 21.43 -28.09
CA GLY A 406 4.97 22.75 -27.68
C GLY A 406 6.05 23.85 -27.64
N THR A 407 7.27 23.52 -28.05
CA THR A 407 8.39 24.41 -28.41
C THR A 407 8.57 24.37 -29.91
#